data_AF-A0A4T2GHR2-F1
#
_entry.id   AF-A0A4T2GHR2-F1
#
_cell.length_a   1.000
_cell.length_b   1.000
_cell.length_c   1.000
_cell.angle_alpha   90.00
_cell.angle_beta   90.00
_cell.angle_gamma   90.00
#
_symmetry.space_group_name_H-M   'P 1'
#
loop_
_entity.id
_entity.type
_entity.pdbx_description
1 polymer ?
#
loop_
_entity_poly.entity_id
_entity_poly.type
_entity_poly.pdbx_seq_one_letter_code
_entity_poly.pdbx_strand_id
1 'polypeptide(L)' 'MTEVQVIFEEAIKNGWFSETVTIVRRDGEIFDFVLPGEEVRPWEVVSEEKLVDVMRELKKTLSRGRGIVGERG' A
#
# COMPACT_ATOMS: atom_id res chain seq x y z
N MET A 1 4.06 11.81 0.99
CA MET A 1 3.48 10.77 0.11
C MET A 1 4.56 9.73 -0.06
N THR A 2 4.32 8.49 0.31
CA THR A 2 5.35 7.44 0.24
C THR A 2 5.56 6.99 -1.20
N GLU A 3 6.75 6.47 -1.53
CA GLU A 3 7.06 5.96 -2.87
C GLU A 3 6.05 4.89 -3.31
N VAL A 4 5.70 3.98 -2.40
CA VAL A 4 4.64 2.97 -2.57
C VAL A 4 3.30 3.59 -3.00
N GLN A 5 2.89 4.72 -2.41
CA GLN A 5 1.63 5.37 -2.76
C GLN A 5 1.64 6.00 -4.15
N VAL A 6 2.74 6.62 -4.55
CA VAL A 6 2.88 7.22 -5.89
C VAL A 6 2.76 6.13 -6.95
N ILE A 7 3.52 5.05 -6.78
CA ILE A 7 3.54 3.93 -7.73
C ILE A 7 2.16 3.23 -7.75
N PHE A 8 1.53 3.07 -6.59
CA PHE A 8 0.20 2.46 -6.50
C PHE A 8 -0.90 3.29 -7.19
N GLU A 9 -0.90 4.62 -7.01
CA GLU A 9 -1.84 5.50 -7.72
C GLU A 9 -1.62 5.49 -9.23
N GLU A 10 -0.37 5.46 -9.68
CA GLU A 10 -0.05 5.31 -11.11
C GLU A 10 -0.50 3.96 -11.65
N ALA A 11 -0.28 2.87 -10.93
CA ALA A 11 -0.72 1.54 -11.33
C ALA A 11 -2.25 1.45 -11.45
N ILE A 12 -3.01 2.12 -10.57
CA ILE A 12 -4.47 2.26 -10.71
C ILE A 12 -4.83 3.05 -11.98
N LYS A 13 -4.18 4.19 -12.22
CA LYS A 13 -4.45 5.02 -13.40
C LYS A 13 -4.15 4.31 -14.72
N ASN A 14 -3.12 3.46 -14.72
CA ASN A 14 -2.75 2.63 -15.85
C ASN A 14 -3.59 1.34 -15.97
N GLY A 15 -4.49 1.07 -15.01
CA GLY A 15 -5.36 -0.11 -15.03
C GLY A 15 -4.64 -1.43 -14.78
N TRP A 16 -3.54 -1.41 -14.04
CA TRP A 16 -2.73 -2.60 -13.76
C TRP A 16 -3.33 -3.51 -12.69
N PHE A 17 -4.20 -2.97 -11.83
CA PHE A 17 -4.91 -3.74 -10.81
C PHE A 17 -6.34 -4.05 -11.24
N SER A 18 -6.82 -5.22 -10.80
CA SER A 18 -8.21 -5.64 -10.92
C SER A 18 -9.00 -5.24 -9.65
N GLU A 19 -10.04 -5.99 -9.30
CA GLU A 19 -10.80 -5.79 -8.06
C GLU A 19 -9.96 -6.07 -6.80
N THR A 20 -8.95 -6.93 -6.93
CA THR A 20 -8.01 -7.33 -5.88
C THR A 20 -6.57 -7.03 -6.28
N VAL A 21 -5.71 -6.92 -5.27
CA VAL A 21 -4.26 -6.71 -5.39
C VAL A 21 -3.55 -7.57 -4.34
N THR A 22 -2.39 -8.11 -4.71
CA THR A 22 -1.54 -8.85 -3.76
C THR A 22 -0.67 -7.85 -3.00
N ILE A 23 -0.80 -7.83 -1.69
CA ILE A 23 -0.09 -6.91 -0.79
C ILE A 23 0.96 -7.66 -0.02
N VAL A 24 2.17 -7.12 0.02
CA VAL A 24 3.24 -7.52 0.92
C VAL A 24 3.04 -6.79 2.25
N ARG A 25 2.82 -7.55 3.32
CA ARG A 25 2.62 -7.04 4.67
C ARG A 25 3.90 -7.16 5.49
N ARG A 26 4.20 -6.12 6.28
CA ARG A 26 5.26 -6.16 7.29
C ARG A 26 4.74 -5.51 8.56
N ASP A 27 4.83 -6.25 9.67
CA ASP A 27 4.32 -5.80 10.98
C ASP A 27 2.83 -5.36 10.96
N GLY A 28 2.04 -5.97 10.07
CA GLY A 28 0.62 -5.66 9.87
C GLY A 28 0.34 -4.45 8.97
N GLU A 29 1.36 -3.71 8.54
CA GLU A 29 1.23 -2.57 7.65
C GLU A 29 1.48 -2.95 6.17
N ILE A 30 0.92 -2.18 5.25
CA ILE A 30 1.22 -2.27 3.82
C ILE A 30 2.68 -1.87 3.62
N PHE A 31 3.52 -2.83 3.25
CA PHE A 31 4.92 -2.62 2.95
C PHE A 31 5.13 -2.41 1.45
N ASP A 32 4.55 -3.29 0.63
CA ASP A 32 4.62 -3.23 -0.83
C ASP A 32 3.43 -3.95 -1.48
N PHE A 33 3.39 -4.03 -2.81
CA PHE A 33 2.43 -4.81 -3.58
C PHE A 33 3.12 -5.58 -4.70
N VAL A 34 2.47 -6.64 -5.17
CA VAL A 34 3.01 -7.53 -6.21
C VAL A 34 2.22 -7.32 -7.50
N LEU A 35 2.92 -6.98 -8.57
CA LEU A 35 2.33 -6.84 -9.90
C LEU A 35 2.15 -8.20 -10.59
N PRO A 36 1.22 -8.30 -11.54
CA PRO A 36 1.07 -9.52 -12.34
C PRO A 36 2.40 -9.91 -13.01
N GLY A 37 2.91 -11.10 -12.70
CA GLY A 37 4.15 -11.63 -13.26
C GLY A 37 5.40 -11.41 -12.40
N GLU A 38 5.29 -10.73 -11.26
CA GLU A 38 6.38 -10.65 -10.28
C GLU A 38 6.44 -11.91 -9.41
N GLU A 39 7.66 -12.29 -9.04
CA GLU A 39 7.88 -13.43 -8.15
C GLU A 39 7.81 -12.99 -6.69
N VAL A 40 6.95 -13.64 -5.92
CA VAL A 40 6.88 -13.48 -4.47
C VAL A 40 8.01 -14.27 -3.82
N ARG A 41 8.79 -13.61 -2.97
CA ARG A 41 9.89 -14.27 -2.26
C ARG A 41 9.34 -15.12 -1.11
N PRO A 42 9.98 -16.26 -0.76
CA PRO A 42 9.47 -17.17 0.27
C PRO A 42 9.31 -16.57 1.68
N TRP A 43 9.99 -15.46 1.97
CA TRP A 43 9.93 -14.75 3.25
C TRP A 43 8.94 -13.59 3.26
N GLU A 44 8.29 -13.31 2.13
CA GLU A 44 7.27 -12.26 2.05
C GLU A 44 5.93 -12.79 2.54
N VAL A 45 5.33 -12.06 3.48
CA VAL A 45 3.97 -12.33 3.91
C VAL A 45 3.04 -11.59 2.96
N VAL A 46 2.44 -12.33 2.03
CA VAL A 46 1.51 -11.76 1.05
C VAL A 46 0.06 -12.10 1.38
N SER A 47 -0.84 -11.19 1.06
CA SER A 47 -2.29 -11.41 1.10
C SER A 47 -2.95 -10.80 -0.13
N GLU A 48 -3.91 -11.50 -0.70
CA GLU A 48 -4.81 -10.91 -1.70
C GLU A 48 -5.88 -10.07 -0.98
N GLU A 49 -5.95 -8.79 -1.32
CA GLU A 49 -6.83 -7.83 -0.66
C GLU A 49 -7.62 -7.00 -1.68
N LYS A 50 -8.79 -6.51 -1.29
CA LYS A 50 -9.60 -5.66 -2.17
C LYS A 50 -8.90 -4.33 -2.39
N LEU A 51 -8.80 -3.91 -3.66
CA LEU A 51 -8.15 -2.66 -4.04
C LEU A 51 -8.71 -1.46 -3.25
N VAL A 52 -10.03 -1.43 -3.07
CA VAL A 52 -10.73 -0.35 -2.34
C VAL A 52 -10.34 -0.26 -0.86
N ASP A 53 -10.03 -1.38 -0.22
CA ASP A 53 -9.67 -1.42 1.20
C ASP A 53 -8.20 -1.01 1.40
N VAL A 54 -7.31 -1.46 0.51
CA VAL A 54 -5.91 -1.03 0.45
C VAL A 54 -5.81 0.48 0.23
N MET A 55 -6.57 1.03 -0.72
CA MET A 55 -6.63 2.48 -0.96
C MET A 55 -7.09 3.26 0.28
N ARG A 56 -8.05 2.72 1.05
CA ARG A 56 -8.53 3.35 2.29
C ARG A 56 -7.46 3.34 3.38
N GLU A 57 -6.71 2.25 3.50
CA GLU A 57 -5.60 2.14 4.46
C GLU A 57 -4.47 3.11 4.11
N LEU A 58 -4.02 3.13 2.85
CA LEU A 58 -3.00 4.07 2.39
C LEU A 58 -3.38 5.53 2.65
N LYS A 59 -4.65 5.89 2.46
CA LYS A 59 -5.18 7.23 2.81
C LYS A 59 -5.13 7.51 4.32
N LYS A 60 -5.41 6.53 5.17
CA LYS A 60 -5.32 6.69 6.65
C LYS A 60 -3.88 6.88 7.11
N THR A 61 -2.92 6.19 6.49
CA THR A 61 -1.49 6.32 6.80
C THR A 61 -0.98 7.73 6.52
N LEU A 62 -1.49 8.42 5.47
CA LEU A 62 -1.22 9.85 5.23
C LEU A 62 -1.71 10.76 6.37
N SER A 63 -2.86 10.45 6.98
CA SER A 63 -3.39 11.21 8.11
C SER A 63 -2.57 11.04 9.39
N ARG A 64 -1.95 9.87 9.60
CA ARG A 64 -1.05 9.63 10.74
C ARG A 64 0.29 10.38 10.60
N GLY A 65 0.84 10.49 9.39
CA GLY A 65 2.09 11.22 9.14
C GLY A 65 1.97 12.76 9.16
N ARG A 66 0.75 13.32 9.04
CA ARG A 66 0.50 14.78 9.06
C ARG A 66 0.22 15.34 10.47
N GLY A 67 0.22 14.51 11.51
CA GLY A 67 -0.23 14.86 12.86
C GLY A 67 0.84 14.99 13.95
N ILE A 68 2.14 15.00 13.62
CA ILE A 68 3.23 15.19 14.60
C ILE A 68 4.15 16.37 14.19
N VAL A 69 3.54 17.52 13.95
CA VAL A 69 4.17 18.83 14.16
C VAL A 69 3.12 19.69 14.86
N GLY A 70 2.92 19.40 16.15
CA GLY A 70 2.04 20.12 17.04
C GLY A 70 2.65 20.08 18.44
N GLU A 71 3.28 21.19 18.80
CA GLU A 71 3.38 21.71 20.18
C GLU A 71 4.11 20.81 21.21
N ARG A 72 5.44 20.90 21.20
CA ARG A 72 6.19 20.85 22.47
C ARG A 72 5.99 22.22 23.14
N GLY A 73 5.15 22.25 24.18
CA GLY A 73 5.20 23.30 25.20
C GLY A 73 6.47 23.22 26.04
#